data_AF-A0A7C5FM71-F1
#
_entry.id   AF-A0A7C5FM71-F1
#
_cell.length_a   1.000
_cell.length_b   1.000
_cell.length_c   1.000
_cell.angle_alpha   90.00
_cell.angle_beta   90.00
_cell.angle_gamma   90.00
#
_symmetry.space_group_name_H-M   'P 1'
#
loop_
_entity.id
_entity.type
_entity.pdbx_description
1 polymer ?
#
loop_
_entity_poly.entity_id
_entity_poly.type
_entity_poly.pdbx_seq_one_letter_code
_entity_poly.pdbx_strand_id
1 'polypeptide(L)'
;PQSAGASVRMDKVPCNFILVAACNINDLQYILSPLRSRILGSGYEVLMDTTIPDTPENRGKYIQFISQEITSDGKIPHMEISACELVIEEGKRRAKEVDHRDNSLTLRLRELGGLVRAAGDIAKTEGSRLITTSHIKEALKVYIPVEEKIKKVYGNLGAAYDIENSLSQKGSQYEMTYHNYNEDRSYL
;
A
#
# COMPACT_ATOMS: atom_id res chain seq x y z
N PRO A 1 -26.82 -9.70 -33.71
CA PRO A 1 -27.51 -8.56 -33.03
C PRO A 1 -26.52 -7.40 -32.82
N GLN A 2 -26.56 -6.39 -33.70
CA GLN A 2 -25.83 -5.13 -33.45
C GLN A 2 -26.49 -4.44 -32.25
N SER A 3 -25.69 -4.14 -31.23
CA SER A 3 -26.16 -3.48 -30.01
C SER A 3 -26.74 -2.11 -30.36
N ALA A 4 -28.03 -1.91 -30.13
CA ALA A 4 -28.74 -0.65 -30.40
C ALA A 4 -28.12 0.56 -29.68
N GLY A 5 -27.38 0.32 -28.58
CA GLY A 5 -26.64 1.37 -27.86
C GLY A 5 -25.47 1.96 -28.65
N ALA A 6 -24.86 1.21 -29.57
CA ALA A 6 -23.79 1.72 -30.43
C ALA A 6 -24.31 2.71 -31.50
N SER A 7 -25.62 2.74 -31.73
CA SER A 7 -26.27 3.64 -32.69
C SER A 7 -26.62 5.00 -32.08
N VAL A 8 -26.49 5.18 -30.75
CA VAL A 8 -26.83 6.42 -30.05
C VAL A 8 -25.56 7.08 -29.55
N ARG A 9 -25.28 8.30 -30.03
CA ARG A 9 -24.15 9.12 -29.61
C ARG A 9 -24.66 10.45 -29.07
N MET A 10 -24.28 10.79 -27.85
CA MET A 10 -24.50 12.11 -27.26
C MET A 10 -23.27 12.98 -27.49
N ASP A 11 -23.47 14.15 -28.09
CA ASP A 11 -22.38 15.08 -28.34
C ASP A 11 -22.26 16.12 -27.21
N LYS A 12 -21.02 16.56 -26.95
CA LYS A 12 -20.69 17.69 -26.07
C LYS A 12 -21.19 17.52 -24.62
N VAL A 13 -21.13 16.30 -24.08
CA VAL A 13 -21.32 16.08 -22.64
C VAL A 13 -20.27 16.91 -21.88
N PRO A 14 -20.67 17.84 -21.00
CA PRO A 14 -19.71 18.67 -20.26
C PRO A 14 -18.86 17.79 -19.33
N CYS A 15 -17.55 17.80 -19.54
CA CYS A 15 -16.57 17.08 -18.73
C CYS A 15 -15.51 18.04 -18.19
N ASN A 16 -15.94 19.13 -17.54
CA ASN A 16 -15.03 20.10 -16.96
C ASN A 16 -14.61 19.65 -15.55
N PHE A 17 -13.49 18.94 -15.46
CA PHE A 17 -12.94 18.43 -14.21
C PHE A 17 -11.44 18.72 -14.10
N ILE A 18 -10.94 18.71 -12.86
CA ILE A 18 -9.51 18.72 -12.57
C ILE A 18 -9.05 17.26 -12.52
N LEU A 19 -8.13 16.89 -13.41
CA LEU A 19 -7.54 15.55 -13.39
C LEU A 19 -6.47 15.47 -12.31
N VAL A 20 -6.70 14.62 -11.30
CA VAL A 20 -5.66 14.20 -10.34
C VAL A 20 -5.32 12.74 -10.65
N ALA A 21 -4.19 12.54 -11.33
CA ALA A 21 -3.70 11.21 -11.69
C ALA A 21 -2.54 10.80 -10.78
N ALA A 22 -2.40 9.49 -10.52
CA ALA A 22 -1.30 8.92 -9.76
C ALA A 22 -0.79 7.67 -10.48
N CYS A 23 0.53 7.46 -10.45
CA CYS A 23 1.17 6.27 -11.00
C CYS A 23 2.39 5.89 -10.16
N ASN A 24 2.77 4.62 -10.17
CA ASN A 24 4.08 4.23 -9.64
C ASN A 24 5.17 4.60 -10.65
N ILE A 25 6.42 4.71 -10.19
CA ILE A 25 7.56 5.05 -11.03
C ILE A 25 7.73 4.03 -12.18
N ASN A 26 7.51 2.74 -11.90
CA ASN A 26 7.62 1.67 -12.90
C ASN A 26 6.55 1.76 -14.00
N ASP A 27 5.43 2.42 -13.72
CA ASP A 27 4.30 2.53 -14.65
C ASP A 27 4.39 3.79 -15.52
N LEU A 28 5.35 4.68 -15.24
CA LEU A 28 5.49 5.97 -15.92
C LEU A 28 5.69 5.79 -17.44
N GLN A 29 6.35 4.72 -17.86
CA GLN A 29 6.59 4.40 -19.27
C GLN A 29 5.32 4.00 -20.04
N TYR A 30 4.26 3.57 -19.35
CA TYR A 30 3.00 3.16 -19.97
C TYR A 30 2.02 4.32 -20.14
N ILE A 31 2.33 5.51 -19.61
CA ILE A 31 1.50 6.69 -19.80
C ILE A 31 1.60 7.13 -21.26
N LEU A 32 0.45 7.29 -21.91
CA LEU A 32 0.37 7.81 -23.28
C LEU A 32 1.12 9.15 -23.38
N SER A 33 2.10 9.22 -24.27
CA SER A 33 2.94 10.41 -24.47
C SER A 33 2.14 11.72 -24.66
N PRO A 34 1.01 11.74 -25.42
CA PRO A 34 0.19 12.95 -25.55
C PRO A 34 -0.44 13.41 -24.22
N LEU A 35 -0.89 12.47 -23.38
CA LEU A 35 -1.48 12.78 -22.08
C LEU A 35 -0.42 13.36 -21.14
N ARG A 36 0.74 12.72 -21.06
CA ARG A 36 1.85 13.21 -20.22
C ARG A 36 2.35 14.58 -20.67
N SER A 37 2.50 14.79 -21.98
CA SER A 37 2.85 16.09 -22.55
C SER A 37 1.84 17.18 -22.15
N ARG A 38 0.54 16.86 -22.13
CA ARG A 38 -0.51 17.80 -21.70
C ARG A 38 -0.42 18.13 -20.21
N ILE A 39 -0.12 17.15 -19.36
CA ILE A 39 0.10 17.36 -17.92
C ILE A 39 1.33 18.23 -17.68
N LEU A 40 2.45 17.96 -18.36
CA LEU A 40 3.68 18.75 -18.24
C LEU A 40 3.52 20.20 -18.75
N GLY A 41 2.78 20.39 -19.84
CA GLY A 41 2.61 21.71 -20.44
C GLY A 41 1.55 22.59 -19.77
N SER A 42 0.69 22.05 -18.91
CA SER A 42 -0.45 22.79 -18.35
C SER A 42 -0.83 22.39 -16.92
N GLY A 43 0.03 21.63 -16.24
CA GLY A 43 -0.21 21.09 -14.90
C GLY A 43 1.11 20.88 -14.14
N TYR A 44 1.07 19.95 -13.19
CA TYR A 44 2.19 19.69 -12.28
C TYR A 44 2.44 18.18 -12.18
N GLU A 45 3.70 17.77 -12.24
CA GLU A 45 4.14 16.43 -11.82
C GLU A 45 4.77 16.55 -10.42
N VAL A 46 4.35 15.72 -9.48
CA VAL A 46 4.86 15.70 -8.11
C VAL A 46 5.39 14.31 -7.80
N LEU A 47 6.68 14.22 -7.47
CA LEU A 47 7.27 13.01 -6.94
C LEU A 47 7.02 12.97 -5.42
N MET A 48 6.34 11.93 -4.95
CA MET A 48 6.05 11.78 -3.52
C MET A 48 7.27 11.27 -2.76
N ASP A 49 7.59 11.94 -1.65
CA ASP A 49 8.61 11.46 -0.72
C ASP A 49 8.17 10.16 -0.02
N THR A 50 9.13 9.27 0.23
CA THR A 50 8.89 8.02 0.97
C THR A 50 9.20 8.14 2.47
N THR A 51 9.89 9.21 2.89
CA THR A 51 10.30 9.44 4.28
C THR A 51 10.30 10.92 4.65
N ILE A 52 10.17 11.23 5.94
CA ILE A 52 10.36 12.57 6.52
C ILE A 52 11.41 12.55 7.64
N PRO A 53 12.09 13.66 7.93
CA PRO A 53 13.04 13.72 9.05
C PRO A 53 12.39 13.41 10.41
N ASP A 54 13.08 12.68 11.27
CA ASP A 54 12.66 12.38 12.65
C ASP A 54 12.88 13.61 13.56
N THR A 55 11.93 14.54 13.53
CA THR A 55 11.91 15.76 14.36
C THR A 55 10.69 15.79 15.29
N PRO A 56 10.73 16.55 16.41
CA PRO A 56 9.57 16.69 17.29
C PRO A 56 8.29 17.14 16.58
N GLU A 57 8.42 18.04 15.60
CA GLU A 57 7.29 18.50 14.77
C GLU A 57 6.68 17.36 13.95
N ASN A 58 7.51 16.57 13.27
CA ASN A 58 7.05 15.45 12.44
C ASN A 58 6.53 14.28 13.28
N ARG A 59 7.08 14.05 14.47
CA ARG A 59 6.49 13.16 15.47
C ARG A 59 5.08 13.62 15.88
N GLY A 60 4.87 14.93 16.02
CA GLY A 60 3.55 15.53 16.23
C GLY A 60 2.57 15.22 15.08
N LYS A 61 3.02 15.35 13.82
CA LYS A 61 2.23 14.97 12.64
C LYS A 61 1.90 13.48 12.61
N TYR A 62 2.82 12.63 13.08
CA TYR A 62 2.60 11.19 13.24
C TYR A 62 1.50 10.88 14.26
N ILE A 63 1.50 11.57 15.40
CA ILE A 63 0.43 11.44 16.40
C ILE A 63 -0.91 11.91 15.83
N GLN A 64 -0.91 13.03 15.08
CA GLN A 64 -2.09 13.50 14.37
C GLN A 64 -2.61 12.45 13.38
N PHE A 65 -1.72 11.83 12.60
CA PHE A 65 -2.05 10.73 11.69
C PHE A 65 -2.71 9.55 12.43
N ILE A 66 -2.14 9.10 13.55
CA ILE A 66 -2.72 8.01 14.36
C ILE A 66 -4.14 8.38 14.82
N SER A 67 -4.32 9.60 15.31
CA SER A 67 -5.63 10.10 15.74
C SER A 67 -6.64 10.15 14.59
N GLN A 68 -6.21 10.60 13.41
CA GLN A 68 -7.03 10.64 12.20
C GLN A 68 -7.43 9.25 11.72
N GLU A 69 -6.52 8.27 11.74
CA GLU A 69 -6.82 6.88 11.37
C GLU A 69 -7.88 6.27 12.30
N ILE A 70 -7.74 6.46 13.62
CA ILE A 70 -8.71 5.97 14.61
C ILE A 70 -10.07 6.65 14.40
N THR A 71 -10.08 7.96 14.22
CA THR A 71 -11.31 8.73 14.04
C THR A 71 -12.02 8.37 12.74
N SER A 72 -11.27 8.15 11.67
CA SER A 72 -11.81 7.78 10.35
C SER A 72 -12.34 6.35 10.32
N ASP A 73 -11.71 5.43 11.07
CA ASP A 73 -12.20 4.06 11.23
C ASP A 73 -13.51 4.01 12.04
N GLY A 74 -13.56 4.74 13.16
CA GLY A 74 -14.75 4.92 14.00
C GLY A 74 -15.18 3.68 14.78
N LYS A 75 -14.50 2.53 14.66
CA LYS A 75 -14.86 1.27 15.32
C LYS A 75 -13.86 0.83 16.38
N ILE A 76 -12.64 1.35 16.35
CA ILE A 76 -11.55 1.04 17.28
C ILE A 76 -11.44 2.11 18.39
N PRO A 77 -10.99 1.74 19.60
CA PRO A 77 -10.82 2.70 20.69
C PRO A 77 -9.64 3.67 20.43
N HIS A 78 -9.60 4.77 21.19
CA HIS A 78 -8.44 5.68 21.19
C HIS A 78 -7.17 5.00 21.72
N MET A 79 -6.02 5.57 21.39
CA MET A 79 -4.71 5.00 21.72
C MET A 79 -4.03 5.75 22.87
N GLU A 80 -3.35 5.01 23.74
CA GLU A 80 -2.49 5.60 24.78
C GLU A 80 -1.22 6.22 24.18
N ILE A 81 -0.69 7.25 24.83
CA ILE A 81 0.53 7.95 24.36
C ILE A 81 1.72 6.99 24.23
N SER A 82 1.88 6.07 25.19
CA SER A 82 2.92 5.04 25.17
C SER A 82 2.80 4.08 23.97
N ALA A 83 1.57 3.79 23.53
CA ALA A 83 1.32 2.99 22.34
C ALA A 83 1.61 3.79 21.05
N CYS A 84 1.30 5.10 21.02
CA CYS A 84 1.68 5.98 19.92
C CYS A 84 3.20 6.03 19.72
N GLU A 85 3.98 6.07 20.81
CA GLU A 85 5.44 6.03 20.75
C GLU A 85 5.96 4.76 20.05
N LEU A 86 5.35 3.60 20.31
CA LEU A 86 5.72 2.36 19.60
C LEU A 86 5.41 2.42 18.11
N VAL A 87 4.32 3.08 17.70
CA VAL A 87 4.00 3.27 16.28
C VAL A 87 5.02 4.20 15.62
N ILE A 88 5.47 5.24 16.31
CA ILE A 88 6.52 6.15 15.81
C ILE A 88 7.84 5.40 15.66
N GLU A 89 8.24 4.59 16.64
CA GLU A 89 9.46 3.79 16.57
C GLU A 89 9.39 2.73 15.46
N GLU A 90 8.21 2.14 15.22
CA GLU A 90 8.00 1.28 14.05
C GLU A 90 8.12 2.06 12.73
N GLY A 91 7.59 3.28 12.67
CA GLY A 91 7.74 4.16 11.50
C GLY A 91 9.21 4.51 11.21
N LYS A 92 10.00 4.71 12.27
CA LYS A 92 11.46 4.91 12.19
C LYS A 92 12.18 3.66 11.73
N ARG A 93 11.83 2.49 12.27
CA ARG A 93 12.38 1.20 11.87
C ARG A 93 12.16 0.93 10.39
N ARG A 94 10.94 1.16 9.88
CA ARG A 94 10.60 1.00 8.46
C ARG A 94 11.35 1.95 7.54
N ALA A 95 11.50 3.22 7.92
CA ALA A 95 12.30 4.16 7.15
C ALA A 95 13.75 3.68 6.97
N LYS A 96 14.32 3.06 8.01
CA LYS A 96 15.66 2.48 7.97
C LYS A 96 15.75 1.20 7.16
N GLU A 97 14.85 0.25 7.39
CA GLU A 97 14.91 -1.09 6.78
C GLU A 97 14.45 -1.10 5.32
N VAL A 98 13.40 -0.34 4.99
CA VAL A 98 12.75 -0.36 3.67
C VAL A 98 13.27 0.77 2.78
N ASP A 99 13.35 2.00 3.32
CA ASP A 99 13.71 3.18 2.55
C ASP A 99 15.22 3.52 2.67
N HIS A 100 15.97 2.78 3.48
CA HIS A 100 17.41 2.98 3.75
C HIS A 100 17.76 4.41 4.20
N ARG A 101 16.87 5.02 4.99
CA ARG A 101 17.05 6.37 5.55
C ARG A 101 17.17 6.33 7.06
N ASP A 102 18.34 6.70 7.58
CA ASP A 102 18.52 6.94 9.00
C ASP A 102 17.88 8.27 9.44
N ASN A 103 17.61 8.40 10.74
CA ASN A 103 17.02 9.61 11.36
C ASN A 103 15.76 10.13 10.65
N SER A 104 14.97 9.20 10.10
CA SER A 104 13.77 9.49 9.33
C SER A 104 12.61 8.61 9.78
N LEU A 105 11.39 9.05 9.48
CA LEU A 105 10.14 8.34 9.66
C LEU A 105 9.55 8.02 8.29
N THR A 106 8.92 6.87 8.11
CA THR A 106 8.36 6.47 6.81
C THR A 106 7.11 7.29 6.46
N LEU A 107 6.86 7.52 5.17
CA LEU A 107 5.60 8.07 4.66
C LEU A 107 4.70 6.98 4.05
N ARG A 108 5.03 5.71 4.24
CA ARG A 108 4.19 4.56 3.87
C ARG A 108 3.03 4.40 4.87
N LEU A 109 2.26 5.47 5.03
CA LEU A 109 1.23 5.63 6.06
C LEU A 109 0.10 4.59 5.94
N ARG A 110 -0.20 4.10 4.74
CA ARG A 110 -1.19 3.03 4.54
C ARG A 110 -0.85 1.77 5.35
N GLU A 111 0.43 1.41 5.41
CA GLU A 111 0.87 0.22 6.13
C GLU A 111 0.89 0.46 7.65
N LEU A 112 1.34 1.64 8.08
CA LEU A 112 1.27 2.03 9.50
C LEU A 112 -0.18 2.13 9.98
N GLY A 113 -1.10 2.65 9.17
CA GLY A 113 -2.53 2.69 9.47
C GLY A 113 -3.13 1.29 9.57
N GLY A 114 -2.63 0.34 8.78
CA GLY A 114 -2.97 -1.08 8.93
C GLY A 114 -2.56 -1.66 10.29
N LEU A 115 -1.36 -1.31 10.78
CA LEU A 115 -0.92 -1.67 12.13
C LEU A 115 -1.82 -1.06 13.22
N VAL A 116 -2.17 0.22 13.08
CA VAL A 116 -3.07 0.93 14.01
C VAL A 116 -4.43 0.25 14.08
N ARG A 117 -5.05 -0.05 12.92
CA ARG A 117 -6.33 -0.76 12.86
C ARG A 117 -6.25 -2.16 13.48
N ALA A 118 -5.24 -2.94 13.13
CA ALA A 118 -5.06 -4.28 13.69
C ALA A 118 -4.90 -4.26 15.21
N ALA A 119 -4.15 -3.33 15.77
CA ALA A 119 -4.04 -3.16 17.22
C ALA A 119 -5.37 -2.73 17.85
N GLY A 120 -6.13 -1.90 17.15
CA GLY A 120 -7.48 -1.51 17.54
C GLY A 120 -8.47 -2.67 17.57
N ASP A 121 -8.41 -3.56 16.58
CA ASP A 121 -9.24 -4.76 16.50
C ASP A 121 -8.92 -5.74 17.63
N ILE A 122 -7.63 -5.92 17.95
CA ILE A 122 -7.19 -6.72 19.10
C ILE A 122 -7.74 -6.11 20.40
N ALA A 123 -7.53 -4.81 20.60
CA ALA A 123 -8.03 -4.10 21.78
C ALA A 123 -9.54 -4.25 21.95
N LYS A 124 -10.29 -4.14 20.85
CA LYS A 124 -11.74 -4.31 20.85
C LYS A 124 -12.18 -5.73 21.18
N THR A 125 -11.47 -6.73 20.65
CA THR A 125 -11.74 -8.15 20.91
C THR A 125 -11.51 -8.50 22.38
N GLU A 126 -10.51 -7.87 23.00
CA GLU A 126 -10.22 -8.02 24.44
C GLU A 126 -11.13 -7.19 25.35
N GLY A 127 -11.99 -6.33 24.79
CA GLY A 127 -12.84 -5.40 25.56
C GLY A 127 -12.08 -4.23 26.20
N SER A 128 -10.87 -3.93 25.71
CA SER A 128 -10.03 -2.84 26.21
C SER A 128 -10.59 -1.46 25.83
N ARG A 129 -10.59 -0.53 26.78
CA ARG A 129 -11.08 0.84 26.55
C ARG A 129 -10.15 1.68 25.68
N LEU A 130 -8.86 1.37 25.67
CA LEU A 130 -7.82 2.07 24.92
C LEU A 130 -6.89 1.05 24.25
N ILE A 131 -6.27 1.45 23.15
CA ILE A 131 -5.17 0.71 22.53
C ILE A 131 -3.91 0.96 23.36
N THR A 132 -3.36 -0.10 23.94
CA THR A 132 -2.17 -0.09 24.78
C THR A 132 -0.95 -0.62 24.02
N THR A 133 0.22 -0.55 24.65
CA THR A 133 1.47 -1.07 24.07
C THR A 133 1.46 -2.57 23.80
N SER A 134 0.69 -3.37 24.57
CA SER A 134 0.57 -4.81 24.35
C SER A 134 -0.13 -5.10 23.01
N HIS A 135 -1.23 -4.41 22.73
CA HIS A 135 -1.98 -4.60 21.48
C HIS A 135 -1.12 -4.24 20.25
N ILE A 136 -0.30 -3.18 20.34
CA ILE A 136 0.63 -2.82 19.25
C ILE A 136 1.68 -3.91 19.02
N LYS A 137 2.29 -4.43 20.09
CA LYS A 137 3.28 -5.51 20.00
C LYS A 137 2.68 -6.79 19.42
N GLU A 138 1.42 -7.07 19.73
CA GLU A 138 0.70 -8.21 19.17
C GLU A 138 0.36 -7.99 17.69
N ALA A 139 -0.16 -6.80 17.35
CA ALA A 139 -0.44 -6.43 15.97
C ALA A 139 0.82 -6.50 15.09
N LEU A 140 1.99 -6.12 15.61
CA LEU A 140 3.28 -6.24 14.91
C LEU A 140 3.64 -7.68 14.55
N LYS A 141 3.20 -8.68 15.33
CA LYS A 141 3.42 -10.11 15.00
C LYS A 141 2.53 -10.55 13.85
N VAL A 142 1.33 -9.98 13.74
CA VAL A 142 0.33 -10.35 12.74
C VAL A 142 0.53 -9.58 11.44
N TYR A 143 0.97 -8.33 11.50
CA TYR A 143 1.05 -7.39 10.38
C TYR A 143 2.36 -7.49 9.56
N ILE A 144 3.11 -8.58 9.71
CA ILE A 144 4.29 -8.84 8.89
C ILE A 144 3.85 -8.99 7.41
N PRO A 145 4.51 -8.34 6.43
CA PRO A 145 4.24 -8.54 5.00
C PRO A 145 4.23 -10.02 4.62
N VAL A 146 3.44 -10.40 3.62
CA VAL A 146 3.32 -11.82 3.22
C VAL A 146 4.67 -12.38 2.80
N GLU A 147 5.50 -11.58 2.12
CA GLU A 147 6.85 -11.94 1.72
C GLU A 147 7.75 -12.25 2.93
N GLU A 148 7.64 -11.45 4.00
CA GLU A 148 8.40 -11.68 5.22
C GLU A 148 7.82 -12.85 6.04
N LYS A 149 6.49 -13.06 6.02
CA LYS A 149 5.87 -14.27 6.58
C LYS A 149 6.34 -15.52 5.85
N ILE A 150 6.36 -15.50 4.52
CA ILE A 150 6.87 -16.58 3.68
C ILE A 150 8.34 -16.84 4.00
N LYS A 151 9.16 -15.80 4.14
CA LYS A 151 10.56 -15.93 4.54
C LYS A 151 10.71 -16.55 5.94
N LYS A 152 9.86 -16.20 6.90
CA LYS A 152 9.89 -16.76 8.26
C LYS A 152 9.41 -18.21 8.34
N VAL A 153 8.37 -18.56 7.57
CA VAL A 153 7.74 -19.90 7.61
C VAL A 153 8.47 -20.89 6.69
N TYR A 154 8.81 -20.46 5.49
CA TYR A 154 9.33 -21.30 4.41
C TYR A 154 10.78 -20.98 4.02
N GLY A 155 11.39 -19.93 4.58
CA GLY A 155 12.76 -19.50 4.27
C GLY A 155 12.88 -18.67 2.99
N ASN A 156 12.25 -19.11 1.89
CA ASN A 156 12.19 -18.36 0.64
C ASN A 156 10.90 -18.67 -0.14
N LEU A 157 10.64 -17.86 -1.18
CA LEU A 157 9.41 -17.97 -1.97
C LEU A 157 9.34 -19.27 -2.79
N GLY A 158 10.47 -19.78 -3.29
CA GLY A 158 10.50 -21.06 -4.03
C GLY A 158 10.11 -22.26 -3.16
N ALA A 159 10.65 -22.32 -1.94
CA ALA A 159 10.34 -23.35 -0.96
C ALA A 159 8.86 -23.33 -0.53
N ALA A 160 8.25 -22.15 -0.46
CA ALA A 160 6.81 -22.02 -0.19
C ALA A 160 5.97 -22.65 -1.31
N TYR A 161 6.31 -22.38 -2.57
CA TYR A 161 5.64 -23.01 -3.71
C TYR A 161 5.83 -24.52 -3.74
N ASP A 162 7.02 -25.03 -3.44
CA ASP A 162 7.31 -26.47 -3.45
C ASP A 162 6.52 -27.25 -2.39
N ILE A 163 6.26 -26.62 -1.24
CA ILE A 163 5.52 -27.23 -0.13
C ILE A 163 4.01 -27.15 -0.33
N GLU A 164 3.48 -26.03 -0.86
CA GLU A 164 2.03 -25.87 -1.10
C GLU A 164 1.55 -26.50 -2.41
N ASN A 165 2.45 -26.76 -3.36
CA ASN A 165 2.12 -27.53 -4.57
C ASN A 165 1.83 -28.99 -4.23
N SER A 166 0.56 -29.27 -3.94
CA SER A 166 -0.01 -30.62 -4.00
C SER A 166 0.22 -31.23 -5.40
N LEU A 167 0.41 -32.56 -5.45
CA LEU A 167 0.83 -33.32 -6.65
C LEU A 167 0.00 -33.06 -7.92
N SER A 168 -1.20 -32.49 -7.81
CA SER A 168 -2.07 -32.11 -8.92
C SER A 168 -1.68 -30.80 -9.63
N GLN A 169 -0.95 -29.88 -9.00
CA GLN A 169 -0.54 -28.60 -9.60
C GLN A 169 0.80 -28.66 -10.36
N LYS A 170 1.58 -29.74 -10.20
CA LYS A 170 2.84 -29.93 -10.93
C LYS A 170 2.65 -30.09 -12.44
N GLY A 171 1.47 -30.50 -12.90
CA GLY A 171 1.18 -30.70 -14.33
C GLY A 171 1.01 -29.40 -15.14
N SER A 172 0.47 -28.34 -14.54
CA SER A 172 0.12 -27.09 -15.24
C SER A 172 1.29 -26.14 -15.45
N GLN A 173 2.36 -26.26 -14.66
CA GLN A 173 3.53 -25.38 -14.78
C GLN A 173 4.41 -25.71 -16.00
N TYR A 174 4.35 -26.95 -16.49
CA TYR A 174 5.08 -27.34 -17.70
C TYR A 174 4.47 -26.73 -18.98
N GLU A 175 3.16 -26.44 -19.00
CA GLU A 175 2.47 -25.83 -20.15
C GLU A 175 2.63 -24.30 -20.23
N MET A 176 2.76 -23.59 -19.10
CA MET A 176 2.88 -22.12 -19.08
C MET A 176 4.24 -21.58 -19.59
N THR A 177 5.27 -22.42 -19.66
CA THR A 177 6.61 -21.99 -20.09
C THR A 177 6.72 -21.80 -21.63
N TYR A 178 5.67 -22.14 -22.39
CA TYR A 178 5.65 -22.08 -23.87
C TYR A 178 4.74 -21.00 -24.47
N HIS A 179 4.35 -19.96 -23.71
CA HIS A 179 3.61 -18.83 -24.29
C HIS A 179 4.48 -17.61 -24.62
N ASN A 180 4.90 -17.61 -25.89
CA ASN A 180 5.19 -16.49 -26.81
C ASN A 180 5.66 -15.15 -26.23
N TYR A 181 6.96 -14.89 -26.39
CA TYR A 181 7.65 -13.61 -26.17
C TYR A 181 7.49 -12.58 -27.31
N ASN A 182 6.58 -12.79 -28.27
CA ASN A 182 6.44 -11.95 -29.47
C ASN A 182 4.98 -11.49 -29.72
N GLU A 183 4.44 -10.64 -28.84
CA GLU A 183 3.30 -9.80 -29.21
C GLU A 183 3.61 -8.33 -28.87
N ASP A 184 4.06 -7.61 -29.89
CA ASP A 184 4.22 -6.16 -29.89
C ASP A 184 2.83 -5.51 -29.77
N ARG A 185 2.55 -4.84 -28.64
CA ARG A 185 1.25 -4.20 -28.34
C ARG A 185 1.19 -2.72 -28.77
N SER A 186 1.89 -2.35 -29.83
CA SER A 186 1.96 -0.95 -30.27
C SER A 186 0.77 -0.48 -31.11
N TYR A 187 -0.18 -1.35 -31.48
CA TYR A 187 -1.38 -0.96 -32.23
C TYR A 187 -2.60 -1.80 -31.87
N LEU A 188 -3.35 -1.37 -30.83
CA LEU A 188 -4.78 -1.62 -30.66
C LEU A 188 -5.42 -0.42 -29.97
#